data_AF-A0A7R9MQG8-F1
#
_entry.id   AF-A0A7R9MQG8-F1
#
_cell.length_a   1.000
_cell.length_b   1.000
_cell.length_c   1.000
_cell.angle_alpha   90.00
_cell.angle_beta   90.00
_cell.angle_gamma   90.00
#
_symmetry.space_group_name_H-M   'P 1'
#
loop_
_entity.id
_entity.type
_entity.pdbx_description
1 polymer ?
#
loop_
_entity_poly.entity_id
_entity_poly.type
_entity_poly.pdbx_seq_one_letter_code
_entity_poly.pdbx_strand_id
1 'polypeptide(L)' 'MVGISVESGTQTTLYCALEKSLDSESGFYYDNCLRVDNMYANATDNKSAKLLWELSADLVKLEDKYKL' A
#
# COMPACT_ATOMS: atom_id res chain seq x y z
N MET A 1 -21.20 -5.58 -17.90
CA MET A 1 -20.23 -5.45 -16.79
C MET A 1 -20.70 -4.28 -15.95
N VAL A 2 -21.24 -4.52 -14.76
CA VAL A 2 -21.62 -3.45 -13.84
C VAL A 2 -20.34 -3.06 -13.11
N GLY A 3 -19.88 -1.82 -13.29
CA GLY A 3 -18.71 -1.31 -12.59
C GLY A 3 -19.00 -1.12 -11.09
N ILE A 4 -17.95 -1.12 -10.28
CA ILE A 4 -18.04 -0.74 -8.87
C ILE A 4 -18.40 0.75 -8.80
N SER A 5 -19.33 1.13 -7.92
CA SER A 5 -19.69 2.54 -7.74
C SER A 5 -18.55 3.31 -7.06
N VAL A 6 -18.57 4.64 -7.16
CA VAL A 6 -17.54 5.48 -6.50
C VAL A 6 -17.59 5.28 -4.98
N GLU A 7 -18.79 5.16 -4.41
CA GLU A 7 -19.01 4.93 -2.99
C GLU A 7 -18.40 3.59 -2.54
N SER A 8 -18.65 2.51 -3.30
CA SER A 8 -18.06 1.20 -2.98
C SER A 8 -16.55 1.15 -3.22
N GLY A 9 -16.04 1.79 -4.27
CA GLY A 9 -14.62 1.77 -4.61
C GLY A 9 -13.72 2.55 -3.65
N THR A 10 -14.26 3.57 -2.99
CA THR A 10 -13.50 4.43 -2.05
C THR A 10 -13.50 3.92 -0.61
N GLN A 11 -14.37 2.96 -0.29
CA GLN A 11 -14.65 2.56 1.09
C GLN A 11 -13.40 2.13 1.86
N THR A 12 -12.56 1.26 1.27
CA THR A 12 -11.36 0.75 1.96
C THR A 12 -10.32 1.84 2.18
N THR A 13 -10.14 2.76 1.22
CA THR A 13 -9.24 3.91 1.37
C THR A 13 -9.70 4.82 2.52
N LEU A 14 -11.00 5.11 2.59
CA LEU A 14 -11.56 5.91 3.68
C LEU A 14 -11.42 5.21 5.04
N TYR A 15 -11.67 3.90 5.08
CA TYR A 15 -11.46 3.08 6.28
C TYR A 15 -10.02 3.19 6.78
N CYS A 16 -9.02 2.94 5.93
CA CYS A 16 -7.61 3.04 6.30
C CYS A 16 -7.18 4.45 6.75
N ALA A 17 -7.82 5.51 6.21
CA ALA A 17 -7.45 6.89 6.51
C ALA A 17 -8.14 7.46 7.76
N LEU A 18 -9.32 6.94 8.14
CA LEU A 18 -10.21 7.58 9.12
C LEU A 18 -10.56 6.71 10.32
N GLU A 19 -10.40 5.39 10.21
CA GLU A 19 -10.78 4.47 11.28
C GLU A 19 -9.77 4.53 12.44
N LYS A 20 -10.20 5.09 13.56
CA LYS A 20 -9.36 5.33 14.75
C LYS A 20 -8.76 4.05 15.33
N SER A 21 -9.43 2.90 15.18
CA SER A 21 -8.88 1.62 15.64
C SER A 21 -7.59 1.22 14.90
N LEU A 22 -7.29 1.83 13.75
CA LEU A 22 -6.08 1.58 12.97
C LEU A 22 -4.91 2.51 13.29
N ASP A 23 -5.07 3.47 14.22
CA ASP A 23 -4.06 4.51 14.52
C ASP A 23 -2.67 3.93 14.86
N SER A 24 -2.62 2.76 15.49
CA SER A 24 -1.38 2.06 15.86
C SER A 24 -0.88 1.06 14.82
N GLU A 25 -1.60 0.89 13.72
CA GLU A 25 -1.28 -0.09 12.68
C GLU A 25 -0.49 0.55 11.54
N SER A 26 0.49 -0.18 11.00
CA SER A 26 1.28 0.25 9.85
C SER A 26 1.81 -0.95 9.09
N GLY A 27 1.98 -0.80 7.77
CA GLY A 27 2.55 -1.83 6.90
C GLY A 27 1.62 -3.01 6.57
N PHE A 28 0.32 -2.94 6.91
CA PHE A 28 -0.65 -3.97 6.53
C PHE A 28 -1.38 -3.64 5.23
N TYR A 29 -1.89 -4.69 4.58
CA TYR A 29 -2.74 -4.59 3.41
C TYR A 29 -4.21 -4.82 3.82
N TYR A 30 -5.12 -3.99 3.30
CA TYR A 30 -6.56 -4.08 3.56
C TYR A 30 -7.32 -4.27 2.25
N ASP A 31 -8.36 -5.10 2.30
CA ASP A 31 -9.32 -5.32 1.24
C ASP A 31 -10.73 -5.42 1.85
N ASN A 32 -11.73 -4.78 1.23
CA ASN A 32 -13.10 -4.70 1.73
C ASN A 32 -13.19 -4.27 3.22
N CYS A 33 -12.42 -3.24 3.60
CA CYS A 33 -12.30 -2.75 4.99
C CYS A 33 -11.84 -3.81 6.02
N LEU A 34 -11.15 -4.86 5.57
CA LEU A 34 -10.62 -5.91 6.42
C LEU A 34 -9.12 -6.06 6.17
N ARG A 35 -8.37 -6.29 7.25
CA ARG A 35 -6.95 -6.62 7.16
C ARG A 35 -6.79 -7.99 6.49
N VAL A 36 -5.86 -8.07 5.54
CA VAL A 36 -5.52 -9.30 4.83
C VAL A 36 -4.24 -9.87 5.44
N ASP A 37 -4.34 -11.06 6.02
CA ASP A 37 -3.19 -11.70 6.68
C ASP A 37 -2.29 -12.47 5.70
N ASN A 38 -2.85 -12.93 4.58
CA ASN A 38 -2.14 -13.76 3.60
C ASN A 38 -1.92 -13.00 2.30
N MET A 39 -0.74 -12.41 2.16
CA MET A 39 -0.31 -11.78 0.92
C MET A 39 0.40 -12.79 0.01
N TYR A 40 0.44 -12.51 -1.28
CA TYR A 40 1.26 -13.27 -2.22
C TYR A 40 2.74 -13.17 -1.82
N ALA A 41 3.49 -14.26 -1.95
CA ALA A 41 4.87 -14.35 -1.47
C ALA A 41 5.80 -13.27 -2.07
N ASN A 42 5.55 -12.87 -3.32
CA ASN A 42 6.30 -11.80 -3.98
C ASN A 42 5.96 -10.40 -3.44
N ALA A 43 4.75 -10.18 -2.93
CA ALA A 43 4.34 -8.90 -2.34
C ALA A 43 4.99 -8.66 -0.97
N THR A 44 5.53 -9.72 -0.34
CA THR A 44 6.23 -9.66 0.96
C THR A 44 7.75 -9.82 0.84
N ASP A 45 8.30 -9.86 -0.38
CA ASP A 45 9.75 -9.99 -0.57
C ASP A 45 10.46 -8.63 -0.41
N ASN A 46 11.05 -8.44 0.77
CA ASN A 46 11.81 -7.23 1.11
C ASN A 46 13.01 -6.97 0.19
N LYS A 47 13.62 -8.01 -0.41
CA LYS A 47 14.75 -7.82 -1.34
C LYS A 47 14.26 -7.18 -2.62
N SER A 48 13.17 -7.71 -3.18
CA SER A 48 12.52 -7.13 -4.36
C SER A 48 12.00 -5.73 -4.09
N ALA A 49 11.37 -5.49 -2.92
CA ALA A 49 10.89 -4.16 -2.54
C ALA A 49 12.01 -3.11 -2.48
N LYS A 50 13.16 -3.47 -1.87
CA LYS A 50 14.32 -2.58 -1.79
C LYS A 50 14.89 -2.27 -3.18
N LEU A 51 15.10 -3.29 -4.00
CA LEU A 51 15.60 -3.11 -5.37
C LEU A 51 14.66 -2.23 -6.21
N LEU A 52 13.34 -2.44 -6.08
CA LEU A 52 12.34 -1.65 -6.78
C LEU A 52 12.37 -0.19 -6.36
N TRP A 53 12.52 0.10 -5.07
CA TRP A 53 12.66 1.46 -4.57
C TRP A 53 13.89 2.16 -5.14
N GLU A 54 15.06 1.53 -5.08
CA GLU A 54 16.33 2.06 -5.60
C GLU A 54 16.22 2.38 -7.09
N LEU A 55 15.74 1.42 -7.90
CA LEU A 55 15.55 1.61 -9.33
C LEU A 55 14.54 2.73 -9.64
N SER A 56 13.41 2.77 -8.94
CA SER A 56 12.36 3.77 -9.17
C SER A 56 12.85 5.18 -8.83
N ALA A 57 13.58 5.32 -7.72
CA ALA A 57 14.20 6.57 -7.31
C ALA A 57 15.19 7.08 -8.38
N ASP A 58 16.01 6.20 -8.95
CA ASP A 58 16.95 6.56 -10.01
C ASP A 58 16.24 6.93 -11.32
N LEU A 59 15.15 6.23 -11.69
CA LEU A 59 14.35 6.53 -12.89
C LEU A 59 13.76 7.95 -12.86
N VAL A 60 13.33 8.41 -11.68
CA VAL A 60 12.79 9.76 -11.49
C VAL A 60 13.84 10.77 -11.04
N LYS A 61 15.12 10.36 -10.96
CA LYS A 61 16.26 11.17 -10.51
C LYS A 61 16.02 11.82 -9.13
N LEU A 62 15.45 11.03 -8.21
CA LEU A 62 15.24 11.47 -6.83
C LEU A 62 16.60 11.78 -6.18
N GLU A 63 16.73 12.96 -5.57
CA GLU A 63 17.97 13.34 -4.89
C GLU A 63 18.27 12.41 -3.71
N ASP A 64 19.55 12.14 -3.46
CA ASP A 64 19.98 11.18 -2.44
C ASP A 64 19.54 11.56 -1.02
N LYS A 65 19.37 12.86 -0.72
CA LYS A 65 18.87 13.32 0.58
C LYS A 65 17.42 12.91 0.88
N TYR A 66 16.68 12.46 -0.14
CA TYR A 66 15.30 11.96 -0.02
C TYR A 66 15.21 10.43 -0.17
N LYS A 67 16.34 9.74 -0.40
CA LYS A 67 16.41 8.28 -0.38
C LYS A 67 16.47 7.82 1.08
N LEU A 68 15.80 6.71 1.37
CA LEU A 68 15.77 6.05 2.69
C LEU A 68 17.08 5.35 3.01
#